data_AF-A0A524AR76-F1
#
_entry.id   AF-A0A524AR76-F1
#
_cell.length_a   1.000
_cell.length_b   1.000
_cell.length_c   1.000
_cell.angle_alpha   90.00
_cell.angle_beta   90.00
_cell.angle_gamma   90.00
#
_symmetry.space_group_name_H-M   'P 1'
#
loop_
_entity.id
_entity.type
_entity.pdbx_description
1 polymer ?
#
loop_
_entity_poly.entity_id
_entity_poly.type
_entity_poly.pdbx_seq_one_letter_code
_entity_poly.pdbx_strand_id
1 'polypeptide(L)'
;MSRISWRRRLVALGLALWLIIGLSGSALHTSSSHASPPPEGWQTPQLLGEAPRTPSPAPTTASQVHGRGYVPPPVDLSHLDGRWRPGPQLASLPDQWDWRNRGVVTRVQDQETCGACYAFATLATLESQLLMAGEGTYDFSEKHAIFCNYHGLHVDGLGGCYGGNIWMVTNLYSTQGAVLEACDPWNDDDRTCRTTCPLVQTVAETWVLAGPTVPPVDVLKGWLHTYGPLYVSVDAGTQGDWGMEFSYYN
;
A
#
# COMPACT_ATOMS: atom_id res chain seq x y z
N MET A 1 -11.04 -25.89 -20.88
CA MET A 1 -10.26 -26.56 -19.80
C MET A 1 -8.80 -26.68 -20.24
N SER A 2 -7.99 -25.64 -20.03
CA SER A 2 -6.54 -25.70 -20.25
C SER A 2 -5.84 -25.73 -18.88
N ARG A 3 -5.08 -26.80 -18.65
CA ARG A 3 -4.28 -26.99 -17.43
C ARG A 3 -3.00 -26.17 -17.57
N ILE A 4 -2.82 -25.15 -16.74
CA ILE A 4 -1.55 -24.42 -16.64
C ILE A 4 -0.59 -25.28 -15.80
N SER A 5 0.53 -25.67 -16.42
CA SER A 5 1.51 -26.57 -15.85
C SER A 5 2.45 -25.83 -14.88
N TRP A 6 2.52 -26.31 -13.65
CA TRP A 6 3.54 -25.92 -12.69
C TRP A 6 4.85 -26.63 -13.02
N ARG A 7 5.87 -25.91 -13.47
CA ARG A 7 7.25 -26.41 -13.48
C ARG A 7 8.12 -25.62 -12.52
N ARG A 8 8.36 -26.25 -11.37
CA ARG A 8 9.52 -26.03 -10.49
C ARG A 8 10.82 -26.12 -11.32
N ARG A 9 11.75 -25.19 -11.14
CA ARG A 9 13.20 -25.36 -11.35
C ARG A 9 13.92 -24.48 -10.32
N LEU A 10 14.34 -25.04 -9.19
CA LEU A 10 15.61 -25.71 -8.94
C LEU A 10 16.78 -24.72 -8.77
N VAL A 11 17.19 -24.60 -7.51
CA VAL A 11 18.46 -24.08 -7.02
C VAL A 11 19.61 -24.73 -7.78
N ALA A 12 20.46 -23.92 -8.42
CA ALA A 12 21.74 -24.37 -8.96
C ALA A 12 22.86 -23.77 -8.10
N LEU A 13 23.39 -24.59 -7.18
CA LEU A 13 24.70 -24.41 -6.59
C LEU A 13 25.75 -24.73 -7.66
N GLY A 14 26.58 -23.76 -8.02
CA GLY A 14 27.69 -23.91 -8.95
C GLY A 14 28.88 -23.06 -8.52
N LEU A 15 29.81 -23.67 -7.79
CA LEU A 15 31.17 -23.17 -7.58
C LEU A 15 31.96 -23.25 -8.90
N ALA A 16 32.54 -22.15 -9.37
CA ALA A 16 33.79 -22.20 -10.15
C ALA A 16 34.49 -20.83 -10.25
N LEU A 17 35.70 -20.84 -9.68
CA LEU A 17 36.92 -20.08 -9.94
C LEU A 17 36.93 -18.72 -10.67
N TRP A 18 37.72 -17.86 -10.01
CA TRP A 18 38.31 -16.60 -10.44
C TRP A 18 39.04 -16.66 -11.78
N LEU A 19 38.84 -15.62 -12.60
CA LEU A 19 39.81 -15.18 -13.60
C LEU A 19 39.83 -13.64 -13.61
N ILE A 20 40.97 -13.11 -13.15
CA ILE A 20 41.30 -11.69 -13.13
C ILE A 20 41.67 -11.28 -14.56
N ILE A 21 40.91 -10.37 -15.16
CA ILE A 21 41.37 -9.55 -16.27
C ILE A 21 40.99 -8.11 -15.93
N GLY A 22 42.02 -7.32 -15.59
CA GLY A 22 41.89 -5.90 -15.32
C GLY A 22 41.73 -5.13 -16.63
N LEU A 23 40.72 -4.25 -16.67
CA LEU A 23 40.64 -3.13 -17.60
C LEU A 23 40.09 -1.91 -16.85
N SER A 24 41.01 -0.98 -16.61
CA SER A 24 40.85 0.49 -16.53
C SER A 24 39.47 1.08 -16.20
N GLY A 25 39.36 1.50 -14.94
CA GLY A 25 38.80 2.76 -14.43
C GLY A 25 37.85 3.58 -15.32
N SER A 26 36.57 3.51 -14.96
CA SER A 26 35.65 4.66 -14.93
C SER A 26 34.93 4.63 -13.59
N ALA A 27 35.15 5.65 -12.76
CA ALA A 27 34.61 5.74 -11.42
C ALA A 27 33.08 5.79 -11.45
N LEU A 28 32.42 4.71 -11.02
CA LEU A 28 31.03 4.73 -10.61
C LEU A 28 30.93 5.61 -9.37
N HIS A 29 30.23 6.74 -9.48
CA HIS A 29 29.74 7.48 -8.33
C HIS A 29 28.76 6.57 -7.58
N THR A 30 29.23 5.93 -6.51
CA THR A 30 28.37 5.39 -5.47
C THR A 30 27.78 6.56 -4.71
N SER A 31 26.55 7.00 -5.04
CA SER A 31 25.79 7.82 -4.11
C SER A 31 25.30 6.91 -2.99
N SER A 32 26.08 6.83 -1.92
CA SER A 32 25.60 6.30 -0.65
C SER A 32 24.46 7.21 -0.19
N SER A 33 23.21 6.76 -0.31
CA SER A 33 22.08 7.38 0.36
C SER A 33 22.20 7.11 1.86
N HIS A 34 23.05 7.89 2.52
CA HIS A 34 22.97 8.05 3.96
C HIS A 34 21.61 8.68 4.23
N ALA A 35 20.69 7.90 4.82
CA ALA A 35 19.53 8.47 5.49
C ALA A 35 20.07 9.54 6.44
N SER A 36 19.68 10.79 6.22
CA SER A 36 20.07 11.87 7.11
C SER A 36 19.46 11.58 8.48
N PRO A 37 20.22 11.71 9.58
CA PRO A 37 19.63 11.60 10.91
C PRO A 37 18.54 12.67 11.07
N PRO A 38 17.49 12.39 11.86
CA PRO A 38 16.47 13.39 12.15
C PRO A 38 17.15 14.65 12.72
N PRO A 39 16.72 15.87 12.33
CA PRO A 39 17.24 17.12 12.84
C PRO A 39 17.40 17.13 14.36
N GLU A 40 18.48 17.76 14.84
CA GLU A 40 18.72 17.97 16.26
C GLU A 40 17.54 18.77 16.86
N GLY A 41 16.73 18.13 17.69
CA GLY A 41 15.48 18.70 18.23
C GLY A 41 14.21 17.88 17.96
N TRP A 42 14.29 16.78 17.19
CA TRP A 42 13.18 15.83 17.07
C TRP A 42 12.83 15.20 18.42
N GLN A 43 11.74 15.68 19.02
CA GLN A 43 11.06 15.00 20.11
C GLN A 43 9.97 14.12 19.52
N THR A 44 9.90 12.85 19.92
CA THR A 44 8.73 12.02 19.64
C THR A 44 7.51 12.76 20.19
N PRO A 45 6.50 13.09 19.37
CA PRO A 45 5.28 13.71 19.88
C PRO A 45 4.73 12.82 20.99
N GLN A 46 4.40 13.43 22.12
CA GLN A 46 3.64 12.73 23.15
C GLN A 46 2.37 12.23 22.46
N LEU A 47 2.10 10.92 22.55
CA LEU A 47 0.87 10.32 22.05
C LEU A 47 -0.29 11.20 22.53
N LEU A 48 -0.92 11.91 21.59
CA LEU A 48 -2.19 12.57 21.86
C LEU A 48 -3.11 11.46 22.38
N GLY A 49 -3.77 11.75 23.50
CA GLY A 49 -4.46 10.75 24.30
C GLY A 49 -5.37 9.85 23.44
N GLU A 50 -5.62 8.64 23.95
CA GLU A 50 -6.39 7.59 23.28
C GLU A 50 -7.52 8.16 22.41
N ALA A 51 -7.48 7.88 21.10
CA ALA A 51 -8.53 8.28 20.17
C ALA A 51 -9.92 7.88 20.73
N PRO A 52 -10.98 8.68 20.50
CA PRO A 52 -12.31 8.38 21.02
C PRO A 52 -12.71 6.93 20.76
N ARG A 53 -12.99 6.19 21.84
CA ARG A 53 -13.31 4.75 21.80
C ARG A 53 -14.65 4.43 21.13
N THR A 54 -15.42 5.44 20.75
CA THR A 54 -16.68 5.29 20.03
C THR A 54 -16.39 5.44 18.55
N PRO A 55 -16.50 4.36 17.74
CA PRO A 55 -16.52 4.49 16.29
C PRO A 55 -17.62 5.48 15.91
N SER A 56 -17.33 6.41 14.99
CA SER A 56 -18.40 7.14 14.32
C SER A 56 -19.39 6.12 13.77
N PRO A 57 -20.70 6.28 14.03
CA PRO A 57 -21.70 5.41 13.44
C PRO A 57 -21.55 5.47 11.92
N ALA A 58 -21.51 4.30 11.28
CA ALA A 58 -21.46 4.23 9.82
C ALA A 58 -22.57 5.10 9.22
N PRO A 59 -22.28 5.92 8.20
CA PRO A 59 -23.27 6.81 7.62
C PRO A 59 -24.51 6.02 7.20
N THR A 60 -25.66 6.38 7.78
CA THR A 60 -26.93 5.65 7.69
C THR A 60 -27.68 5.90 6.38
N THR A 61 -27.17 6.77 5.51
CA THR A 61 -27.78 7.08 4.21
C THR A 61 -26.72 7.10 3.13
N ALA A 62 -26.91 6.25 2.12
CA ALA A 62 -26.24 6.35 0.83
C ALA A 62 -26.72 7.63 0.13
N SER A 63 -26.20 8.78 0.55
CA SER A 63 -26.25 9.98 -0.28
C SER A 63 -25.49 9.66 -1.56
N GLN A 64 -26.18 9.69 -2.70
CA GLN A 64 -25.60 9.49 -4.05
C GLN A 64 -24.58 10.57 -4.44
N VAL A 65 -24.28 11.53 -3.56
CA VAL A 65 -23.11 12.39 -3.71
C VAL A 65 -21.91 11.65 -3.13
N HIS A 66 -21.25 10.84 -3.96
CA HIS A 66 -20.02 10.16 -3.56
C HIS A 66 -18.94 11.21 -3.25
N GLY A 67 -18.50 11.27 -1.99
CA GLY A 67 -17.30 12.02 -1.61
C GLY A 67 -16.04 11.39 -2.23
N ARG A 68 -14.89 12.07 -2.12
CA ARG A 68 -13.58 11.59 -2.62
C ARG A 68 -12.96 10.43 -1.81
N GLY A 69 -13.78 9.70 -1.05
CA GLY A 69 -13.36 8.74 -0.02
C GLY A 69 -13.53 7.28 -0.41
N TYR A 70 -13.86 6.43 0.57
CA TYR A 70 -14.09 5.01 0.31
C TYR A 70 -15.32 4.79 -0.57
N VAL A 71 -15.13 4.06 -1.66
CA VAL A 71 -16.22 3.60 -2.54
C VAL A 71 -16.46 2.11 -2.27
N PRO A 72 -17.66 1.69 -1.83
CA PRO A 72 -17.95 0.27 -1.65
C PRO A 72 -17.71 -0.53 -2.93
N PRO A 73 -17.06 -1.70 -2.85
CA PRO A 73 -16.77 -2.50 -4.04
C PRO A 73 -18.08 -3.05 -4.65
N PRO A 74 -18.20 -3.12 -5.99
CA PRO A 74 -19.39 -3.63 -6.66
C PRO A 74 -19.49 -5.17 -6.64
N VAL A 75 -18.72 -5.85 -5.78
CA VAL A 75 -18.68 -7.31 -5.64
C VAL A 75 -19.34 -7.75 -4.34
N ASP A 76 -19.99 -8.91 -4.39
CA ASP A 76 -20.57 -9.53 -3.20
C ASP A 76 -19.47 -10.11 -2.29
N LEU A 77 -19.27 -9.47 -1.14
CA LEU A 77 -18.30 -9.86 -0.12
C LEU A 77 -18.94 -10.62 1.05
N SER A 78 -20.21 -11.04 0.95
CA SER A 78 -20.91 -11.75 2.02
C SER A 78 -20.24 -13.07 2.45
N HIS A 79 -19.44 -13.66 1.56
CA HIS A 79 -18.64 -14.86 1.84
C HIS A 79 -17.47 -14.60 2.81
N LEU A 80 -17.09 -13.33 3.04
CA LEU A 80 -16.08 -12.94 4.02
C LEU A 80 -16.75 -12.88 5.39
N ASP A 81 -16.75 -14.01 6.10
CA ASP A 81 -17.49 -14.23 7.35
C ASP A 81 -16.65 -13.96 8.61
N GLY A 82 -15.49 -13.32 8.46
CA GLY A 82 -14.57 -13.06 9.57
C GLY A 82 -13.65 -14.23 9.93
N ARG A 83 -13.62 -15.30 9.13
CA ARG A 83 -12.61 -16.37 9.27
C ARG A 83 -11.28 -15.93 8.65
N TRP A 84 -10.47 -15.27 9.46
CA TRP A 84 -9.15 -14.78 9.04
C TRP A 84 -8.06 -15.84 9.19
N ARG A 85 -6.95 -15.67 8.46
CA ARG A 85 -5.73 -16.42 8.76
C ARG A 85 -5.31 -16.17 10.22
N PRO A 86 -4.87 -17.22 10.94
CA PRO A 86 -4.44 -17.06 12.32
C PRO A 86 -3.24 -16.12 12.39
N GLY A 87 -3.29 -15.21 13.35
CA GLY A 87 -2.14 -14.43 13.82
C GLY A 87 -1.62 -14.98 15.16
N PRO A 88 -0.46 -14.50 15.62
CA PRO A 88 0.04 -14.79 16.96
C PRO A 88 -0.96 -14.31 18.01
N GLN A 89 -1.02 -15.02 19.13
CA GLN A 89 -1.84 -14.58 20.27
C GLN A 89 -1.29 -13.26 20.82
N LEU A 90 -2.17 -12.38 21.30
CA LEU A 90 -1.77 -11.07 21.85
C LEU A 90 -0.67 -11.17 22.91
N ALA A 91 -0.74 -12.18 23.79
CA ALA A 91 0.25 -12.40 24.84
C ALA A 91 1.68 -12.71 24.34
N SER A 92 1.83 -13.02 23.04
CA SER A 92 3.13 -13.26 22.40
C SER A 92 3.65 -12.06 21.63
N LEU A 93 2.88 -10.97 21.53
CA LEU A 93 3.30 -9.74 20.87
C LEU A 93 4.08 -8.84 21.83
N PRO A 94 5.07 -8.08 21.32
CA PRO A 94 5.76 -7.08 22.13
C PRO A 94 4.83 -5.90 22.46
N ASP A 95 5.15 -5.20 23.55
CA ASP A 95 4.40 -4.01 23.99
C ASP A 95 4.39 -2.89 22.93
N GLN A 96 5.45 -2.80 22.13
CA GLN A 96 5.60 -1.82 21.05
C GLN A 96 6.13 -2.48 19.79
N TRP A 97 5.57 -2.10 18.66
CA TRP A 97 6.01 -2.54 17.34
C TRP A 97 5.88 -1.41 16.34
N ASP A 98 6.96 -1.15 15.59
CA ASP A 98 7.01 -0.13 14.56
C ASP A 98 7.80 -0.64 13.36
N TRP A 99 7.12 -0.75 12.22
CA TRP A 99 7.71 -1.19 10.96
C TRP A 99 8.66 -0.17 10.34
N ARG A 100 8.53 1.12 10.67
CA ARG A 100 9.44 2.17 10.19
C ARG A 100 10.86 1.94 10.71
N ASN A 101 10.99 1.51 11.97
CA ASN A 101 12.27 1.17 12.60
C ASN A 101 12.91 -0.11 12.02
N ARG A 102 12.23 -0.81 11.11
CA ARG A 102 12.66 -2.07 10.49
C ARG A 102 12.95 -1.93 9.00
N GLY A 103 12.81 -0.72 8.43
CA GLY A 103 13.11 -0.47 7.02
C GLY A 103 12.14 -1.14 6.04
N VAL A 104 10.90 -1.42 6.48
CA VAL A 104 9.88 -2.05 5.62
C VAL A 104 8.79 -1.07 5.16
N VAL A 105 8.98 0.23 5.38
CA VAL A 105 8.06 1.29 4.99
C VAL A 105 8.82 2.25 4.08
N THR A 106 8.25 2.54 2.91
CA THR A 106 8.79 3.50 1.94
C THR A 106 8.58 4.94 2.42
N ARG A 107 9.10 5.92 1.66
CA ARG A 107 8.93 7.34 1.99
C ARG A 107 7.45 7.71 1.99
N VAL A 108 7.09 8.73 2.77
CA VAL A 108 5.76 9.32 2.72
C VAL A 108 5.53 9.95 1.33
N GLN A 109 4.32 9.77 0.81
CA GLN A 109 3.86 10.30 -0.47
C GLN A 109 2.74 11.34 -0.24
N ASP A 110 2.44 12.15 -1.25
CA ASP A 110 1.39 13.16 -1.21
C ASP A 110 0.37 12.95 -2.34
N GLN A 111 -0.89 12.74 -1.96
CA GLN A 111 -2.01 12.58 -2.90
C GLN A 111 -2.63 13.91 -3.32
N GLU A 112 -2.16 15.02 -2.75
CA GLU A 112 -2.61 16.38 -3.00
C GLU A 112 -4.14 16.49 -2.83
N THR A 113 -4.83 17.11 -3.79
CA THR A 113 -6.27 17.27 -3.74
C THR A 113 -7.03 16.04 -4.25
N CYS A 114 -6.35 15.06 -4.85
CA CYS A 114 -6.97 13.91 -5.48
C CYS A 114 -7.50 12.92 -4.44
N GLY A 115 -8.71 12.40 -4.63
CA GLY A 115 -9.31 11.32 -3.84
C GLY A 115 -8.69 9.95 -4.10
N ALA A 116 -7.35 9.85 -4.09
CA ALA A 116 -6.61 8.65 -4.47
C ALA A 116 -6.03 7.87 -3.29
N CYS A 117 -6.44 8.18 -2.05
CA CYS A 117 -5.95 7.52 -0.82
C CYS A 117 -5.95 5.99 -0.91
N TYR A 118 -6.95 5.42 -1.58
CA TYR A 118 -7.05 3.98 -1.79
C TYR A 118 -5.88 3.40 -2.61
N ALA A 119 -5.35 4.15 -3.58
CA ALA A 119 -4.21 3.74 -4.39
C ALA A 119 -2.90 3.88 -3.62
N PHE A 120 -2.65 5.03 -3.00
CA PHE A 120 -1.48 5.26 -2.14
C PHE A 120 -1.36 4.21 -1.03
N ALA A 121 -2.45 3.94 -0.31
CA ALA A 121 -2.44 2.95 0.76
C ALA A 121 -2.21 1.52 0.22
N THR A 122 -2.76 1.19 -0.96
CA THR A 122 -2.54 -0.13 -1.57
C THR A 122 -1.10 -0.30 -2.01
N LEU A 123 -0.53 0.73 -2.65
CA LEU A 123 0.83 0.71 -3.16
C LEU A 123 1.87 0.71 -2.04
N ALA A 124 1.72 1.56 -1.02
CA ALA A 124 2.57 1.52 0.16
C ALA A 124 2.56 0.15 0.85
N THR A 125 1.39 -0.51 0.91
CA THR A 125 1.28 -1.87 1.44
C THR A 125 2.04 -2.87 0.57
N LEU A 126 1.89 -2.79 -0.76
CA LEU A 126 2.60 -3.67 -1.70
C LEU A 126 4.13 -3.47 -1.64
N GLU A 127 4.60 -2.23 -1.63
CA GLU A 127 6.02 -1.89 -1.48
C GLU A 127 6.59 -2.44 -0.17
N SER A 128 5.82 -2.32 0.92
CA SER A 128 6.20 -2.90 2.21
C SER A 128 6.35 -4.41 2.15
N GLN A 129 5.44 -5.11 1.46
CA GLN A 129 5.55 -6.56 1.25
C GLN A 129 6.80 -6.94 0.45
N LEU A 130 7.17 -6.14 -0.56
CA LEU A 130 8.37 -6.39 -1.36
C LEU A 130 9.66 -6.16 -0.56
N LEU A 131 9.68 -5.13 0.29
CA LEU A 131 10.78 -4.91 1.25
C LEU A 131 10.91 -6.09 2.22
N MET A 132 9.80 -6.58 2.77
CA MET A 132 9.78 -7.75 3.66
C MET A 132 10.23 -9.04 2.95
N ALA A 133 9.91 -9.19 1.67
CA ALA A 133 10.33 -10.32 0.85
C ALA A 133 11.80 -10.25 0.41
N GLY A 134 12.48 -9.11 0.60
CA GLY A 134 13.85 -8.90 0.14
C GLY A 134 13.97 -8.64 -1.36
N GLU A 135 12.88 -8.25 -2.02
CA GLU A 135 12.83 -7.95 -3.46
C GLU A 135 13.37 -6.54 -3.79
N GLY A 136 13.70 -5.76 -2.77
CA GLY A 136 14.24 -4.40 -2.89
C GLY A 136 13.18 -3.31 -2.77
N THR A 137 13.59 -2.08 -3.00
CA THR A 137 12.75 -0.89 -2.90
C THR A 137 12.08 -0.60 -4.24
N TYR A 138 10.76 -0.42 -4.21
CA TYR A 138 9.95 0.02 -5.34
C TYR A 138 9.30 1.36 -5.00
N ASP A 139 9.08 2.18 -6.03
CA ASP A 139 8.29 3.40 -6.01
C ASP A 139 7.31 3.25 -7.19
N PHE A 140 6.12 2.75 -6.90
CA PHE A 140 5.11 2.45 -7.92
C PHE A 140 4.25 3.67 -8.23
N SER A 141 3.73 3.75 -9.45
CA SER A 141 2.90 4.87 -9.89
C SER A 141 1.45 4.75 -9.42
N GLU A 142 1.05 5.60 -8.47
CA GLU A 142 -0.36 5.78 -8.09
C GLU A 142 -1.18 6.33 -9.27
N LYS A 143 -0.61 7.22 -10.08
CA LYS A 143 -1.31 7.80 -11.24
C LYS A 143 -1.72 6.72 -12.22
N HIS A 144 -0.80 5.82 -12.57
CA HIS A 144 -1.10 4.67 -13.41
C HIS A 144 -2.12 3.75 -12.71
N ALA A 145 -1.99 3.52 -11.40
CA ALA A 145 -2.94 2.71 -10.65
C ALA A 145 -4.39 3.22 -10.75
N ILE A 146 -4.58 4.54 -10.79
CA ILE A 146 -5.92 5.16 -10.77
C ILE A 146 -6.48 5.54 -12.14
N PHE A 147 -5.63 5.84 -13.14
CA PHE A 147 -6.09 6.26 -14.48
C PHE A 147 -5.89 5.21 -15.57
N CYS A 148 -4.95 4.26 -15.40
CA CYS A 148 -4.77 3.14 -16.34
C CYS A 148 -5.62 1.91 -16.00
N ASN A 149 -6.54 2.04 -15.04
CA ASN A 149 -7.49 1.00 -14.70
C ASN A 149 -8.64 0.94 -15.73
N TYR A 150 -8.31 0.44 -16.93
CA TYR A 150 -8.95 0.80 -18.20
C TYR A 150 -10.39 0.26 -18.44
N HIS A 151 -10.97 -0.66 -17.64
CA HIS A 151 -12.22 -1.31 -18.08
C HIS A 151 -13.32 -1.71 -17.07
N GLY A 152 -13.11 -1.73 -15.75
CA GLY A 152 -14.11 -2.33 -14.84
C GLY A 152 -14.81 -1.39 -13.86
N LEU A 153 -14.18 -0.27 -13.52
CA LEU A 153 -14.41 0.36 -12.21
C LEU A 153 -14.59 1.88 -12.26
N HIS A 154 -14.30 2.52 -13.40
CA HIS A 154 -14.78 3.86 -13.72
C HIS A 154 -16.24 3.83 -14.18
N VAL A 155 -17.07 3.11 -13.43
CA VAL A 155 -18.52 3.08 -13.65
C VAL A 155 -19.05 4.38 -13.06
N ASP A 156 -19.68 5.20 -13.88
CA ASP A 156 -20.44 6.39 -13.46
C ASP A 156 -19.66 7.43 -12.62
N GLY A 157 -18.37 7.63 -12.91
CA GLY A 157 -17.55 8.67 -12.25
C GLY A 157 -16.88 8.26 -10.94
N LEU A 158 -16.87 6.96 -10.61
CA LEU A 158 -16.15 6.38 -9.47
C LEU A 158 -14.70 6.03 -9.84
N GLY A 159 -13.77 6.04 -8.87
CA GLY A 159 -12.34 5.83 -9.13
C GLY A 159 -11.58 7.10 -9.55
N GLY A 160 -10.28 6.96 -9.82
CA GLY A 160 -9.44 8.12 -10.11
C GLY A 160 -9.30 8.99 -8.88
N CYS A 161 -9.58 10.28 -9.03
CA CYS A 161 -9.62 11.24 -7.92
C CYS A 161 -10.97 11.31 -7.19
N TYR A 162 -11.92 10.43 -7.51
CA TYR A 162 -13.26 10.45 -6.94
C TYR A 162 -13.47 9.36 -5.88
N GLY A 163 -12.38 8.86 -5.29
CA GLY A 163 -12.43 7.81 -4.27
C GLY A 163 -12.39 6.40 -4.87
N GLY A 164 -12.18 5.42 -3.99
CA GLY A 164 -12.00 4.04 -4.41
C GLY A 164 -11.83 3.07 -3.25
N ASN A 165 -11.33 1.88 -3.57
CA ASN A 165 -11.03 0.83 -2.60
C ASN A 165 -9.90 -0.08 -3.10
N ILE A 166 -9.35 -0.91 -2.20
CA ILE A 166 -8.25 -1.84 -2.50
C ILE A 166 -8.53 -2.77 -3.68
N TRP A 167 -9.76 -3.26 -3.84
CA TRP A 167 -10.14 -4.20 -4.90
C TRP A 167 -9.92 -3.61 -6.29
N MET A 168 -10.07 -2.29 -6.41
CA MET A 168 -9.89 -1.61 -7.68
C MET A 168 -8.45 -1.70 -8.18
N VAL A 169 -7.49 -1.54 -7.27
CA VAL A 169 -6.06 -1.54 -7.57
C VAL A 169 -5.55 -2.98 -7.70
N THR A 170 -5.96 -3.87 -6.79
CA THR A 170 -5.52 -5.28 -6.84
C THR A 170 -6.06 -6.00 -8.08
N ASN A 171 -7.25 -5.65 -8.59
CA ASN A 171 -7.75 -6.17 -9.86
C ASN A 171 -6.84 -5.78 -11.04
N LEU A 172 -6.38 -4.53 -11.10
CA LEU A 172 -5.42 -4.09 -12.12
C LEU A 172 -4.09 -4.85 -12.00
N TYR A 173 -3.55 -4.99 -10.79
CA TYR A 173 -2.22 -5.59 -10.62
C TYR A 173 -2.19 -7.10 -10.68
N SER A 174 -3.32 -7.77 -10.48
CA SER A 174 -3.45 -9.21 -10.71
C SER A 174 -3.61 -9.57 -12.18
N THR A 175 -4.05 -8.62 -13.03
CA THR A 175 -4.32 -8.87 -14.46
C THR A 175 -3.29 -8.25 -15.40
N GLN A 176 -2.77 -7.07 -15.06
CA GLN A 176 -1.81 -6.32 -15.86
C GLN A 176 -0.48 -6.20 -15.11
N GLY A 177 -0.52 -5.71 -13.88
CA GLY A 177 0.67 -5.45 -13.06
C GLY A 177 0.89 -3.97 -12.77
N ALA A 178 1.86 -3.70 -11.90
CA ALA A 178 2.27 -2.38 -11.47
C ALA A 178 3.38 -1.82 -12.38
N VAL A 179 3.43 -0.49 -12.46
CA VAL A 179 4.48 0.27 -13.15
C VAL A 179 5.16 1.20 -12.15
N LEU A 180 6.38 1.64 -12.48
CA LEU A 180 7.14 2.55 -11.62
C LEU A 180 6.64 3.99 -11.76
N GLU A 181 6.71 4.73 -10.65
CA GLU A 181 6.44 6.17 -10.56
C GLU A 181 7.28 6.97 -11.56
N ALA A 182 8.56 6.59 -11.74
CA ALA A 182 9.43 7.20 -12.74
C ALA A 182 8.92 7.11 -14.19
N CYS A 183 8.01 6.18 -14.50
CA CYS A 183 7.43 6.05 -15.83
C CYS A 183 6.15 6.89 -16.01
N ASP A 184 5.24 6.88 -15.03
CA ASP A 184 4.01 7.68 -15.07
C ASP A 184 3.90 8.50 -13.77
N PRO A 185 4.62 9.63 -13.66
CA PRO A 185 4.74 10.35 -12.41
C PRO A 185 3.43 10.95 -11.93
N TRP A 186 3.27 11.03 -10.61
CA TRP A 186 2.15 11.64 -9.93
C TRP A 186 1.95 13.09 -10.37
N ASN A 187 0.71 13.41 -10.70
CA ASN A 187 0.21 14.74 -11.00
C ASN A 187 -1.30 14.70 -10.81
N ASP A 188 -1.82 15.42 -9.81
CA ASP A 188 -3.24 15.38 -9.45
C ASP A 188 -4.16 16.09 -10.46
N ASP A 189 -3.58 16.90 -11.36
CA ASP A 189 -4.26 17.54 -12.48
C ASP A 189 -4.26 16.69 -13.76
N ASP A 190 -3.33 15.74 -13.91
CA ASP A 190 -3.19 14.92 -15.12
C ASP A 190 -3.96 13.60 -15.03
N ARG A 191 -5.05 13.52 -15.79
CA ARG A 191 -5.94 12.36 -15.87
C ARG A 191 -5.58 11.37 -16.98
N THR A 192 -4.43 11.54 -17.62
CA THR A 192 -4.00 10.66 -18.71
C THR A 192 -3.39 9.37 -18.17
N CYS A 193 -3.59 8.28 -18.92
CA CYS A 193 -2.95 7.01 -18.66
C CYS A 193 -1.76 6.81 -19.61
N ARG A 194 -0.56 6.59 -19.07
CA ARG A 194 0.62 6.25 -19.89
C ARG A 194 0.72 4.75 -20.16
N THR A 195 0.08 4.28 -21.23
CA THR A 195 0.04 2.86 -21.65
C THR A 195 1.36 2.28 -22.16
N THR A 196 2.41 3.09 -22.28
CA THR A 196 3.74 2.66 -22.77
C THR A 196 4.68 2.21 -21.64
N CYS A 197 4.23 2.29 -20.39
CA CYS A 197 5.04 1.92 -19.24
C CYS A 197 5.26 0.41 -19.13
N PRO A 198 6.50 -0.04 -18.85
CA PRO A 198 6.78 -1.45 -18.63
C PRO A 198 6.18 -1.88 -17.29
N LEU A 199 5.54 -3.05 -17.31
CA LEU A 199 5.03 -3.72 -16.11
C LEU A 199 6.21 -4.37 -15.38
N VAL A 200 6.34 -4.08 -14.08
CA VAL A 200 7.49 -4.51 -13.28
C VAL A 200 7.12 -5.50 -12.18
N GLN A 201 5.85 -5.55 -11.75
CA GLN A 201 5.41 -6.49 -10.72
C GLN A 201 3.93 -6.86 -10.87
N THR A 202 3.55 -8.08 -10.50
CA THR A 202 2.15 -8.53 -10.46
C THR A 202 1.74 -8.98 -9.07
N VAL A 203 0.47 -8.79 -8.72
CA VAL A 203 -0.10 -9.26 -7.44
C VAL A 203 -0.77 -10.62 -7.66
N ALA A 204 -0.18 -11.69 -7.12
CA ALA A 204 -0.71 -13.04 -7.26
C ALA A 204 -1.76 -13.40 -6.19
N GLU A 205 -1.65 -12.84 -4.99
CA GLU A 205 -2.53 -13.12 -3.86
C GLU A 205 -2.77 -11.83 -3.07
N THR A 206 -4.00 -11.65 -2.57
CA THR A 206 -4.35 -10.56 -1.67
C THR A 206 -5.05 -11.15 -0.46
N TRP A 207 -4.57 -10.80 0.73
CA TRP A 207 -5.20 -11.19 1.99
C TRP A 207 -5.98 -10.03 2.56
N VAL A 208 -7.22 -10.28 2.94
CA VAL A 208 -8.12 -9.27 3.48
C VAL A 208 -8.62 -9.69 4.86
N LEU A 209 -8.48 -8.79 5.81
CA LEU A 209 -9.17 -8.82 7.09
C LEU A 209 -10.56 -8.21 6.94
N ALA A 210 -11.45 -8.94 6.28
CA ALA A 210 -12.82 -8.51 6.03
C ALA A 210 -13.82 -9.38 6.80
N GLY A 211 -14.96 -8.77 7.10
CA GLY A 211 -16.04 -9.39 7.86
C GLY A 211 -17.22 -8.42 7.99
N PRO A 212 -18.32 -8.86 8.61
CA PRO A 212 -19.47 -7.99 8.88
C PRO A 212 -19.14 -6.86 9.88
N THR A 213 -18.03 -6.97 10.60
CA THR A 213 -17.56 -6.00 11.60
C THR A 213 -16.07 -5.77 11.44
N VAL A 214 -15.58 -4.64 11.96
CA VAL A 214 -14.14 -4.37 12.10
C VAL A 214 -13.49 -5.49 12.93
N PRO A 215 -12.34 -6.06 12.51
CA PRO A 215 -11.63 -7.06 13.29
C PRO A 215 -11.24 -6.54 14.69
N PRO A 216 -11.26 -7.39 15.73
CA PRO A 216 -10.75 -7.06 17.05
C PRO A 216 -9.30 -6.53 17.02
N VAL A 217 -8.96 -5.64 17.98
CA VAL A 217 -7.66 -4.97 18.03
C VAL A 217 -6.49 -5.96 18.17
N ASP A 218 -6.67 -7.05 18.90
CA ASP A 218 -5.68 -8.12 19.04
C ASP A 218 -5.40 -8.83 17.72
N VAL A 219 -6.43 -9.05 16.90
CA VAL A 219 -6.30 -9.60 15.54
C VAL A 219 -5.54 -8.62 14.65
N LEU A 220 -5.91 -7.34 14.66
CA LEU A 220 -5.22 -6.30 13.89
C LEU A 220 -3.74 -6.22 14.27
N LYS A 221 -3.43 -6.21 15.57
CA LYS A 221 -2.04 -6.20 16.08
C LYS A 221 -1.28 -7.45 15.66
N GLY A 222 -1.90 -8.63 15.77
CA GLY A 222 -1.30 -9.90 15.35
C GLY A 222 -0.97 -9.91 13.86
N TRP A 223 -1.90 -9.45 13.02
CA TRP A 223 -1.68 -9.34 11.58
C TRP A 223 -0.63 -8.30 11.22
N LEU A 224 -0.68 -7.12 11.83
CA LEU A 224 0.32 -6.08 11.60
C LEU A 224 1.71 -6.59 11.94
N HIS A 225 1.87 -7.26 13.09
CA HIS A 225 3.15 -7.80 13.51
C HIS A 225 3.65 -8.94 12.59
N THR A 226 2.77 -9.86 12.18
CA THR A 226 3.18 -11.07 11.46
C THR A 226 3.26 -10.90 9.96
N TYR A 227 2.37 -10.11 9.37
CA TYR A 227 2.22 -9.98 7.93
C TYR A 227 2.66 -8.63 7.39
N GLY A 228 2.97 -7.65 8.24
CA GLY A 228 3.48 -6.35 7.79
C GLY A 228 2.46 -5.21 7.91
N PRO A 229 2.79 -4.02 7.38
CA PRO A 229 1.86 -2.91 7.27
C PRO A 229 0.53 -3.31 6.61
N LEU A 230 -0.58 -2.76 7.10
CA LEU A 230 -1.93 -3.10 6.65
C LEU A 230 -2.57 -1.91 5.93
N TYR A 231 -3.18 -2.18 4.78
CA TYR A 231 -4.17 -1.26 4.20
C TYR A 231 -5.36 -1.14 5.16
N VAL A 232 -5.76 0.08 5.48
CA VAL A 232 -6.97 0.37 6.26
C VAL A 232 -7.75 1.51 5.63
N SER A 233 -9.08 1.42 5.67
CA SER A 233 -9.98 2.54 5.41
C SER A 233 -10.48 3.05 6.76
N VAL A 234 -10.32 4.35 7.01
CA VAL A 234 -10.79 5.00 8.24
C VAL A 234 -11.74 6.13 7.89
N ASP A 235 -12.69 6.41 8.78
CA ASP A 235 -13.47 7.64 8.72
C ASP A 235 -12.56 8.80 9.16
N ALA A 236 -12.08 9.55 8.18
CA ALA A 236 -11.27 10.74 8.40
C ALA A 236 -12.14 12.00 8.60
N GLY A 237 -13.32 11.87 9.21
CA GLY A 237 -14.17 12.99 9.63
C GLY A 237 -14.62 13.91 8.49
N THR A 238 -15.13 15.09 8.84
CA THR A 238 -15.48 16.12 7.86
C THR A 238 -14.36 17.15 7.72
N GLN A 239 -14.29 17.81 6.56
CA GLN A 239 -13.23 18.75 6.16
C GLN A 239 -13.00 19.83 7.24
N GLY A 240 -12.01 19.59 8.12
CA GLY A 240 -11.69 20.46 9.26
C GLY A 240 -11.02 19.73 10.43
N ASP A 241 -11.45 18.50 10.74
CA ASP A 241 -10.98 17.80 11.96
C ASP A 241 -9.51 17.36 11.85
N TRP A 242 -9.12 16.83 10.69
CA TRP A 242 -7.74 16.38 10.43
C TRP A 242 -6.82 17.45 9.87
N GLY A 243 -7.39 18.50 9.27
CA GLY A 243 -6.60 19.66 8.86
C GLY A 243 -5.95 20.32 10.08
N MET A 244 -6.67 20.39 11.21
CA MET A 244 -6.08 20.83 12.48
C MET A 244 -5.15 19.78 13.08
N GLU A 245 -5.56 18.50 13.15
CA GLU A 245 -4.71 17.44 13.72
C GLU A 245 -3.37 17.32 13.01
N PHE A 246 -3.35 17.26 11.67
CA PHE A 246 -2.13 17.11 10.89
C PHE A 246 -1.35 18.43 10.67
N SER A 247 -1.96 19.59 10.89
CA SER A 247 -1.23 20.88 10.85
C SER A 247 -0.12 20.99 11.87
N TYR A 248 -0.17 20.19 12.95
CA TYR A 248 0.86 20.12 13.97
C TYR A 248 2.08 19.27 13.59
N TYR A 249 2.05 18.60 12.43
CA TYR A 249 3.13 17.71 11.97
C TYR A 249 4.01 18.34 10.86
N ASN A 250 3.83 19.63 10.56
CA ASN A 250 4.66 20.42 9.65
C ASN A 250 5.68 21.29 10.40
#